data_AF-H8MQ78-F1
#
_entry.id   AF-H8MQ78-F1
#
_cell.length_a   1.000
_cell.length_b   1.000
_cell.length_c   1.000
_cell.angle_alpha   90.00
_cell.angle_beta   90.00
_cell.angle_gamma   90.00
#
_symmetry.space_group_name_H-M   'P 1'
#
loop_
_entity.id
_entity.type
_entity.pdbx_description
1 polymer ?
#
loop_
_entity_poly.entity_id
_entity_poly.type
_entity_poly.pdbx_seq_one_letter_code
_entity_poly.pdbx_strand_id
1 'polypeptide(L)'
;MRMDRRSFWLLDAVVELSENLAVLRSPDLELITNRRTHGLEARELAPMLASLCEAGLIWVKHLETDALARTLPEIESALAVSSCTPGRYSGFWYGLTPEGGAVWESLARPDWSRYSTGWSDGEEHFIEAGARELAEEEFARASSRPSRVLVPGSAVWTVMRPWSATYWKTMPVGFQVRYRSTRGK
;
A
#
# COMPACT_ATOMS: atom_id res chain seq x y z
N MET A 1 12.44 20.12 4.59
CA MET A 1 11.13 20.42 3.98
C MET A 1 10.08 20.40 5.08
N ARG A 2 9.25 21.44 5.24
CA ARG A 2 8.09 21.38 6.14
C ARG A 2 6.99 20.63 5.40
N MET A 3 6.55 19.48 5.94
CA MET A 3 5.52 18.67 5.29
C MET A 3 4.18 19.44 5.33
N ASP A 4 3.64 19.75 4.15
CA ASP A 4 2.30 20.34 4.03
C ASP A 4 1.23 19.25 3.89
N ARG A 5 -0.04 19.64 3.94
CA ARG A 5 -1.17 18.69 3.87
C ARG A 5 -1.22 17.92 2.55
N ARG A 6 -0.81 18.53 1.43
CA ARG A 6 -0.89 17.95 0.08
C ARG A 6 0.26 16.96 -0.12
N SER A 7 1.46 17.30 0.33
CA SER A 7 2.58 16.38 0.40
C SER A 7 2.29 15.19 1.31
N PHE A 8 1.73 15.43 2.52
CA PHE A 8 1.34 14.34 3.43
C PHE A 8 0.31 13.42 2.79
N TRP A 9 -0.68 13.97 2.06
CA TRP A 9 -1.66 13.16 1.33
C TRP A 9 -0.99 12.19 0.36
N LEU A 10 0.01 12.65 -0.41
CA LEU A 10 0.71 11.80 -1.37
C LEU A 10 1.48 10.68 -0.68
N LEU A 11 2.08 10.93 0.49
CA LEU A 11 2.73 9.88 1.27
C LEU A 11 1.72 8.88 1.83
N ASP A 12 0.64 9.40 2.42
CA ASP A 12 -0.42 8.62 3.07
C ASP A 12 -1.18 7.72 2.08
N ALA A 13 -1.34 8.17 0.84
CA ALA A 13 -2.01 7.45 -0.24
C ALA A 13 -1.36 6.09 -0.53
N VAL A 14 -0.03 5.99 -0.38
CA VAL A 14 0.76 4.83 -0.80
C VAL A 14 1.42 4.07 0.35
N VAL A 15 0.91 4.21 1.57
CA VAL A 15 1.46 3.53 2.75
C VAL A 15 1.44 2.01 2.61
N GLU A 16 0.34 1.45 2.13
CA GLU A 16 0.17 0.00 2.02
C GLU A 16 0.61 -0.53 0.65
N LEU A 17 0.28 0.18 -0.42
CA LEU A 17 0.54 -0.21 -1.81
C LEU A 17 0.99 1.02 -2.61
N SER A 18 1.85 0.80 -3.62
CA SER A 18 2.16 1.84 -4.61
C SER A 18 0.94 2.16 -5.48
N GLU A 19 0.87 3.37 -6.02
CA GLU A 19 -0.26 3.82 -6.83
C GLU A 19 0.18 4.27 -8.23
N ASN A 20 -0.67 4.05 -9.24
CA ASN A 20 -0.38 4.44 -10.62
C ASN A 20 -0.51 5.96 -10.76
N LEU A 21 0.44 6.60 -11.45
CA LEU A 21 0.42 8.05 -11.60
C LEU A 21 -0.85 8.58 -12.31
N ALA A 22 -1.48 7.79 -13.17
CA ALA A 22 -2.70 8.22 -13.85
C ALA A 22 -3.87 8.38 -12.89
N VAL A 23 -3.92 7.60 -11.80
CA VAL A 23 -4.97 7.72 -10.77
C VAL A 23 -4.98 9.10 -10.14
N LEU A 24 -3.81 9.71 -9.94
CA LEU A 24 -3.67 11.07 -9.40
C LEU A 24 -4.27 12.16 -10.29
N ARG A 25 -4.60 11.86 -11.55
CA ARG A 25 -5.27 12.80 -12.47
C ARG A 25 -6.68 12.34 -12.85
N SER A 26 -7.12 11.20 -12.33
CA SER A 26 -8.40 10.62 -12.68
C SER A 26 -9.53 11.50 -12.13
N PRO A 27 -10.61 11.75 -12.91
CA PRO A 27 -11.82 12.35 -12.36
C PRO A 27 -12.45 11.48 -11.27
N ASP A 28 -12.17 10.17 -11.28
CA ASP A 28 -12.68 9.19 -10.32
C ASP A 28 -11.69 8.90 -9.19
N LEU A 29 -10.70 9.77 -8.94
CA LEU A 29 -9.67 9.56 -7.93
C LEU A 29 -10.25 9.19 -6.56
N GLU A 30 -11.30 9.88 -6.11
CA GLU A 30 -11.89 9.59 -4.80
C GLU A 30 -12.55 8.21 -4.74
N LEU A 31 -13.14 7.78 -5.86
CA LEU A 31 -13.74 6.45 -5.96
C LEU A 31 -12.67 5.36 -5.98
N ILE A 32 -11.59 5.56 -6.76
CA ILE A 32 -10.49 4.60 -6.90
C ILE A 32 -9.75 4.41 -5.57
N THR A 33 -9.45 5.52 -4.90
CA THR A 33 -8.62 5.53 -3.69
C THR A 33 -9.42 5.43 -2.39
N ASN A 34 -10.76 5.56 -2.46
CA ASN A 34 -11.66 5.72 -1.31
C ASN A 34 -11.20 6.83 -0.33
N ARG A 35 -10.68 7.93 -0.88
CA ARG A 35 -10.12 9.07 -0.14
C ARG A 35 -10.55 10.37 -0.80
N ARG A 36 -10.61 11.46 -0.03
CA ARG A 36 -10.79 12.80 -0.62
C ARG A 36 -9.61 13.13 -1.52
N THR A 37 -9.82 13.96 -2.55
CA THR A 37 -8.73 14.36 -3.45
C THR A 37 -7.56 15.03 -2.72
N HIS A 38 -6.38 14.97 -3.33
CA HIS A 38 -5.18 15.66 -2.84
C HIS A 38 -5.28 17.20 -2.92
N GLY A 39 -6.29 17.75 -3.63
CA GLY A 39 -6.48 19.20 -3.77
C GLY A 39 -5.33 19.92 -4.47
N LEU A 40 -4.66 19.26 -5.43
CA LEU A 40 -3.65 19.86 -6.30
C LEU A 40 -4.28 20.12 -7.65
N GLU A 41 -3.98 21.27 -8.23
CA GLU A 41 -4.26 21.53 -9.64
C GLU A 41 -3.35 20.68 -10.53
N ALA A 42 -3.76 20.42 -11.76
CA ALA A 42 -2.99 19.59 -12.70
C ALA A 42 -1.53 20.08 -12.88
N ARG A 43 -1.32 21.40 -12.89
CA ARG A 43 0.02 22.02 -13.00
C ARG A 43 0.88 21.90 -11.74
N GLU A 44 0.29 21.60 -10.58
CA GLU A 44 1.01 21.50 -9.30
C GLU A 44 1.46 20.06 -9.02
N LEU A 45 0.83 19.07 -9.65
CA LEU A 45 1.07 17.66 -9.37
C LEU A 45 2.51 17.22 -9.71
N ALA A 46 2.99 17.49 -10.93
CA ALA A 46 4.33 17.08 -11.35
C ALA A 46 5.44 17.76 -10.52
N PRO A 47 5.40 19.08 -10.26
CA PRO A 47 6.34 19.74 -9.35
C PRO A 47 6.34 19.16 -7.94
N MET A 48 5.17 18.82 -7.40
CA MET A 48 5.05 18.21 -6.07
C MET A 48 5.70 16.83 -6.02
N LEU A 49 5.39 15.96 -6.97
CA LEU A 49 5.99 14.63 -7.06
C LEU A 49 7.51 14.69 -7.25
N ALA A 50 7.99 15.57 -8.14
CA ALA A 50 9.42 15.78 -8.35
C ALA A 50 10.13 16.25 -7.07
N SER A 51 9.51 17.18 -6.31
CA SER A 51 10.06 17.64 -5.03
C SER A 51 10.13 16.53 -3.98
N LEU A 52 9.14 15.63 -3.94
CA LEU A 52 9.14 14.47 -3.04
C LEU A 52 10.17 13.42 -3.46
N CYS A 53 10.40 13.22 -4.77
CA CYS A 53 11.48 12.39 -5.30
C CYS A 53 12.85 12.97 -4.96
N GLU A 54 13.07 14.27 -5.17
CA GLU A 54 14.31 14.96 -4.83
C GLU A 54 14.62 14.88 -3.33
N ALA A 55 13.59 14.99 -2.49
CA ALA A 55 13.70 14.79 -1.04
C ALA A 55 13.90 13.31 -0.64
N GLY A 56 13.91 12.37 -1.58
CA GLY A 56 14.08 10.94 -1.33
C GLY A 56 12.91 10.30 -0.58
N LEU A 57 11.72 10.91 -0.59
CA LEU A 57 10.56 10.42 0.16
C LEU A 57 9.68 9.46 -0.65
N ILE A 58 9.71 9.59 -1.97
CA ILE A 58 9.02 8.67 -2.87
C ILE A 58 9.93 8.26 -4.00
N TRP A 59 9.67 7.09 -4.56
CA TRP A 59 10.16 6.68 -5.87
C TRP A 59 9.04 6.80 -6.90
N VAL A 60 9.40 7.07 -8.15
CA VAL A 60 8.51 6.93 -9.31
C VAL A 60 9.19 6.00 -10.32
N LYS A 61 8.50 4.92 -10.69
CA LYS A 61 9.08 3.81 -11.43
C LYS A 61 8.08 3.17 -12.39
N HIS A 62 8.54 2.80 -13.57
CA HIS A 62 7.78 1.98 -14.52
C HIS A 62 7.85 0.51 -14.09
N LEU A 63 6.71 -0.14 -13.86
CA LEU A 63 6.69 -1.51 -13.32
C LEU A 63 7.26 -2.56 -14.28
N GLU A 64 7.10 -2.38 -15.60
CA GLU A 64 7.56 -3.37 -16.58
C GLU A 64 9.03 -3.22 -16.97
N THR A 65 9.59 -2.00 -16.95
CA THR A 65 10.91 -1.69 -17.51
C THR A 65 11.92 -1.28 -16.46
N ASP A 66 11.49 -1.14 -15.20
CA ASP A 66 12.28 -0.62 -14.09
C ASP A 66 12.76 0.83 -14.23
N ALA A 67 12.35 1.54 -15.29
CA ALA A 67 12.76 2.91 -15.53
C ALA A 67 12.32 3.84 -14.39
N LEU A 68 13.23 4.68 -13.90
CA LEU A 68 12.97 5.64 -12.84
C LEU A 68 12.72 7.03 -13.40
N ALA A 69 11.78 7.76 -12.81
CA ALA A 69 11.60 9.18 -13.01
C ALA A 69 11.89 9.90 -11.68
N ARG A 70 12.74 10.93 -11.71
CA ARG A 70 13.16 11.65 -10.49
C ARG A 70 13.08 13.16 -10.66
N THR A 71 13.35 13.66 -11.85
CA THR A 71 13.34 15.09 -12.17
C THR A 71 11.97 15.53 -12.67
N LEU A 72 11.67 16.84 -12.59
CA LEU A 72 10.40 17.38 -13.08
C LEU A 72 10.07 16.97 -14.53
N PRO A 73 10.97 17.12 -15.53
CA PRO A 73 10.67 16.70 -16.90
C PRO A 73 10.39 15.19 -17.04
N GLU A 74 11.10 14.36 -16.29
CA GLU A 74 10.86 12.91 -16.27
C GLU A 74 9.51 12.57 -15.64
N ILE A 75 9.13 13.25 -14.55
CA ILE A 75 7.84 13.07 -13.89
C ILE A 75 6.68 13.54 -14.79
N GLU A 76 6.85 14.66 -15.49
CA GLU A 76 5.87 15.13 -16.48
C GLU A 76 5.68 14.10 -17.60
N SER A 77 6.79 13.55 -18.12
CA SER A 77 6.74 12.47 -19.13
C SER A 77 6.09 11.20 -18.58
N ALA A 78 6.45 10.79 -17.36
CA ALA A 78 5.88 9.64 -16.67
C ALA A 78 4.37 9.78 -16.48
N LEU A 79 3.90 10.95 -16.05
CA LEU A 79 2.48 11.28 -16.00
C LEU A 79 1.86 11.17 -17.39
N ALA A 80 2.46 11.77 -18.42
CA ALA A 80 1.90 11.76 -19.78
C ALA A 80 1.69 10.35 -20.36
N VAL A 81 2.56 9.39 -20.04
CA VAL A 81 2.49 8.02 -20.55
C VAL A 81 1.72 7.05 -19.65
N SER A 82 1.52 7.37 -18.37
CA SER A 82 0.70 6.55 -17.48
C SER A 82 -0.78 6.62 -17.84
N SER A 83 -1.46 5.48 -17.71
CA SER A 83 -2.89 5.35 -18.00
C SER A 83 -3.60 4.48 -16.96
N CYS A 84 -4.81 4.89 -16.58
CA CYS A 84 -5.73 4.16 -15.71
C CYS A 84 -7.09 4.01 -16.42
N THR A 85 -7.22 2.99 -17.26
CA THR A 85 -8.52 2.61 -17.82
C THR A 85 -9.15 1.49 -16.98
N PRO A 86 -10.48 1.33 -16.95
CA PRO A 86 -11.13 0.29 -16.18
C PRO A 86 -10.53 -1.10 -16.47
N GLY A 87 -9.96 -1.74 -15.44
CA GLY A 87 -9.32 -3.05 -15.54
C GLY A 87 -7.90 -3.07 -16.14
N ARG A 88 -7.32 -1.92 -16.50
CA ARG A 88 -5.97 -1.86 -17.08
C ARG A 88 -5.21 -0.60 -16.67
N TYR A 89 -4.20 -0.80 -15.81
CA TYR A 89 -3.22 0.22 -15.46
C TYR A 89 -1.93 -0.02 -16.24
N SER A 90 -1.27 1.07 -16.66
CA SER A 90 0.02 0.99 -17.36
C SER A 90 0.88 2.21 -17.07
N GLY A 91 2.18 2.10 -17.35
CA GLY A 91 3.15 3.17 -17.17
C GLY A 91 3.79 3.18 -15.78
N PHE A 92 3.94 4.38 -15.24
CA PHE A 92 4.63 4.65 -14.00
C PHE A 92 3.73 4.61 -12.78
N TRP A 93 4.32 4.14 -11.69
CA TRP A 93 3.77 4.05 -10.36
C TRP A 93 4.65 4.82 -9.40
N TYR A 94 4.07 5.25 -8.29
CA TYR A 94 4.83 5.86 -7.20
C TYR A 94 4.57 5.15 -5.88
N GLY A 95 5.58 5.17 -5.01
CA GLY A 95 5.50 4.59 -3.69
C GLY A 95 6.52 5.23 -2.75
N LEU A 96 6.38 4.94 -1.47
CA LEU A 96 7.28 5.36 -0.41
C LEU A 96 8.64 4.69 -0.55
N THR A 97 9.68 5.46 -0.26
CA THR A 97 10.95 4.93 0.19
C THR A 97 10.88 4.62 1.70
N PRO A 98 11.85 3.88 2.27
CA PRO A 98 11.96 3.75 3.72
C PRO A 98 12.02 5.11 4.43
N GLU A 99 12.72 6.09 3.85
CA GLU A 99 12.83 7.45 4.38
C GLU A 99 11.50 8.19 4.34
N GLY A 100 10.74 8.08 3.25
CA GLY A 100 9.39 8.65 3.13
C GLY A 100 8.42 8.04 4.12
N GLY A 101 8.50 6.72 4.29
CA GLY A 101 7.76 6.00 5.30
C GLY A 101 8.07 6.47 6.72
N ALA A 102 9.35 6.66 7.05
CA ALA A 102 9.75 7.22 8.35
C ALA A 102 9.20 8.64 8.59
N VAL A 103 9.17 9.48 7.56
CA VAL A 103 8.54 10.81 7.62
C VAL A 103 7.03 10.68 7.86
N TRP A 104 6.35 9.79 7.14
CA TRP A 104 4.93 9.52 7.36
C TRP A 104 4.66 9.03 8.79
N GLU A 105 5.47 8.10 9.32
CA GLU A 105 5.34 7.59 10.69
C GLU A 105 5.48 8.70 11.73
N SER A 106 6.39 9.64 11.53
CA SER A 106 6.59 10.76 12.46
C SER A 106 5.34 11.66 12.59
N LEU A 107 4.51 11.71 11.55
CA LEU A 107 3.33 12.54 11.46
C LEU A 107 2.05 11.78 11.82
N ALA A 108 1.86 10.60 11.21
CA ALA A 108 0.69 9.75 11.41
C ALA A 108 0.72 9.01 12.75
N ARG A 109 1.91 8.78 13.30
CA ARG A 109 2.15 8.01 14.54
C ARG A 109 1.33 6.70 14.55
N PRO A 110 1.50 5.85 13.53
CA PRO A 110 0.74 4.61 13.43
C PRO A 110 1.08 3.69 14.59
N ASP A 111 0.09 2.95 15.04
CA ASP A 111 0.30 1.83 15.95
C ASP A 111 0.43 0.54 15.12
N TRP A 112 1.66 0.14 14.82
CA TRP A 112 1.94 -1.07 14.04
C TRP A 112 1.48 -2.37 14.72
N SER A 113 1.27 -2.37 16.05
CA SER A 113 0.66 -3.52 16.73
C SER A 113 -0.79 -3.75 16.27
N ARG A 114 -1.44 -2.71 15.72
CA ARG A 114 -2.80 -2.72 15.19
C ARG A 114 -2.86 -2.93 13.68
N TYR A 115 -1.72 -3.07 13.01
CA TYR A 115 -1.66 -3.32 11.58
C TYR A 115 -1.82 -4.82 11.29
N SER A 116 -2.71 -5.14 10.36
CA SER A 116 -2.90 -6.48 9.82
C SER A 116 -3.16 -6.43 8.32
N THR A 117 -2.69 -7.43 7.61
CA THR A 117 -2.98 -7.65 6.20
C THR A 117 -3.36 -9.10 5.97
N GLY A 118 -4.02 -9.39 4.85
CA GLY A 118 -4.38 -10.75 4.51
C GLY A 118 -4.66 -10.92 3.03
N TRP A 119 -4.37 -12.12 2.55
CA TRP A 119 -4.61 -12.50 1.16
C TRP A 119 -5.05 -13.96 1.07
N SER A 120 -5.41 -14.37 -0.13
CA SER A 120 -5.87 -15.73 -0.41
C SER A 120 -5.27 -16.23 -1.70
N ASP A 121 -4.84 -17.49 -1.70
CA ASP A 121 -4.47 -18.25 -2.89
C ASP A 121 -5.38 -19.49 -2.97
N GLY A 122 -6.45 -19.37 -3.76
CA GLY A 122 -7.51 -20.38 -3.80
C GLY A 122 -8.18 -20.61 -2.45
N GLU A 123 -8.04 -21.82 -1.92
CA GLU A 123 -8.56 -22.25 -0.61
C GLU A 123 -7.61 -21.94 0.55
N GLU A 124 -6.38 -21.50 0.27
CA GLU A 124 -5.41 -21.12 1.28
C GLU A 124 -5.50 -19.63 1.58
N HIS A 125 -5.44 -19.30 2.86
CA HIS A 125 -5.62 -17.96 3.38
C HIS A 125 -4.50 -17.62 4.35
N PHE A 126 -4.08 -16.37 4.27
CA PHE A 126 -2.98 -15.84 5.05
C PHE A 126 -3.48 -14.58 5.74
N ILE A 127 -3.19 -14.49 7.03
CA ILE A 127 -3.36 -13.28 7.82
C ILE A 127 -2.00 -13.01 8.45
N GLU A 128 -1.55 -11.77 8.33
CA GLU A 128 -0.34 -11.27 8.98
C GLU A 128 -0.69 -10.08 9.86
N ALA A 129 -0.08 -9.98 11.04
CA ALA A 129 -0.33 -8.88 11.96
C ALA A 129 0.91 -8.51 12.80
N GLY A 130 0.94 -7.26 13.27
CA GLY A 130 2.00 -6.76 14.14
C GLY A 130 1.89 -7.21 15.60
N ALA A 131 0.73 -7.72 16.01
CA ALA A 131 0.50 -8.32 17.31
C ALA A 131 -0.12 -9.71 17.18
N ARG A 132 0.19 -10.59 18.12
CA ARG A 132 -0.34 -11.95 18.14
C ARG A 132 -1.84 -11.94 18.37
N GLU A 133 -2.28 -11.13 19.33
CA GLU A 133 -3.68 -10.97 19.73
C GLU A 133 -4.51 -10.51 18.53
N LEU A 134 -4.00 -9.57 17.74
CA LEU A 134 -4.66 -9.13 16.51
C LEU A 134 -4.76 -10.25 15.47
N ALA A 135 -3.70 -11.04 15.26
CA ALA A 135 -3.76 -12.19 14.35
C ALA A 135 -4.80 -13.24 14.80
N GLU A 136 -4.91 -13.48 16.11
CA GLU A 136 -5.90 -14.38 16.72
C GLU A 136 -7.34 -13.86 16.52
N GLU A 137 -7.56 -12.56 16.75
CA GLU A 137 -8.85 -11.90 16.52
C GLU A 137 -9.26 -11.94 15.03
N GLU A 138 -8.35 -11.61 14.13
CA GLU A 138 -8.56 -11.65 12.69
C GLU A 138 -8.87 -13.06 12.19
N PHE A 139 -8.15 -14.05 12.70
CA PHE A 139 -8.40 -15.45 12.39
C PHE A 139 -9.74 -15.94 12.88
N ALA A 140 -10.12 -15.61 14.12
CA ALA A 140 -11.42 -15.96 14.69
C ALA A 140 -12.56 -15.35 13.85
N ARG A 141 -12.42 -14.07 13.49
CA ARG A 141 -13.38 -13.36 12.63
C ARG A 141 -13.48 -13.97 11.24
N ALA A 142 -12.35 -14.37 10.65
CA ALA A 142 -12.35 -14.97 9.32
C ALA A 142 -12.93 -16.39 9.33
N SER A 143 -12.66 -17.15 10.38
CA SER A 143 -13.14 -18.53 10.58
C SER A 143 -14.64 -18.61 10.90
N SER A 144 -15.23 -17.52 11.40
CA SER A 144 -16.67 -17.43 11.70
C SER A 144 -17.52 -16.94 10.51
N ARG A 145 -16.92 -16.68 9.34
CA ARG A 145 -17.65 -16.16 8.17
C ARG A 145 -18.54 -17.25 7.57
N PRO A 146 -19.86 -17.05 7.44
CA PRO A 146 -20.76 -18.07 6.87
C PRO A 146 -20.40 -18.51 5.45
N SER A 147 -19.80 -17.62 4.66
CA SER A 147 -19.41 -17.87 3.27
C SER A 147 -18.22 -18.83 3.13
N ARG A 148 -17.52 -19.16 4.23
CA ARG A 148 -16.33 -20.00 4.22
C ARG A 148 -16.34 -20.97 5.41
N VAL A 149 -16.15 -22.26 5.14
CA VAL A 149 -16.02 -23.27 6.20
C VAL A 149 -14.54 -23.53 6.44
N LEU A 150 -14.06 -23.19 7.64
CA LEU A 150 -12.70 -23.50 8.07
C LEU A 150 -12.46 -25.01 7.98
N VAL A 151 -11.35 -25.41 7.35
CA VAL A 151 -10.90 -26.81 7.42
C VAL A 151 -10.28 -27.06 8.80
N PRO A 152 -10.86 -27.93 9.64
CA PRO A 152 -10.36 -28.16 11.00
C PRO A 152 -8.90 -28.62 11.00
N GLY A 153 -8.11 -28.06 11.93
CA GLY A 153 -6.69 -28.40 12.08
C GLY A 153 -5.77 -27.86 10.97
N SER A 154 -6.28 -27.10 10.00
CA SER A 154 -5.45 -26.54 8.92
C SER A 154 -4.65 -25.30 9.31
N ALA A 155 -4.95 -24.68 10.46
CA ALA A 155 -4.30 -23.45 10.89
C ALA A 155 -2.86 -23.70 11.34
N VAL A 156 -1.91 -23.02 10.69
CA VAL A 156 -0.48 -23.04 11.00
C VAL A 156 -0.06 -21.63 11.40
N TRP A 157 0.49 -21.51 12.61
CA TRP A 157 0.95 -20.25 13.18
C TRP A 157 2.46 -20.11 13.03
N THR A 158 2.90 -18.96 12.51
CA THR A 158 4.32 -18.66 12.28
C THR A 158 4.67 -17.30 12.90
N VAL A 159 5.80 -17.24 13.61
CA VAL A 159 6.39 -15.97 14.02
C VAL A 159 7.41 -15.55 12.96
N MET A 160 7.20 -14.40 12.34
CA MET A 160 8.06 -13.88 11.27
C MET A 160 9.13 -12.96 11.86
N ARG A 161 10.40 -13.18 11.49
CA ARG A 161 11.55 -12.40 11.96
C ARG A 161 12.64 -12.32 10.88
N PRO A 162 12.86 -11.16 10.24
CA PRO A 162 12.02 -9.95 10.31
C PRO A 162 10.67 -10.13 9.59
N TRP A 163 9.73 -9.22 9.82
CA TRP A 163 8.45 -9.16 9.10
C TRP A 163 8.39 -7.92 8.20
N SER A 164 8.09 -8.13 6.92
CA SER A 164 7.82 -7.05 5.98
C SER A 164 6.34 -6.65 6.06
N ALA A 165 6.02 -5.68 6.92
CA ALA A 165 4.65 -5.23 7.13
C ALA A 165 4.06 -4.56 5.87
N THR A 166 4.88 -3.77 5.18
CA THR A 166 4.55 -3.19 3.87
C THR A 166 5.76 -3.34 2.95
N TYR A 167 5.64 -2.89 1.69
CA TYR A 167 6.76 -2.93 0.74
C TYR A 167 7.96 -2.06 1.15
N TRP A 168 7.77 -1.10 2.07
CA TRP A 168 8.82 -0.21 2.56
C TRP A 168 9.12 -0.38 4.06
N LYS A 169 8.19 -0.98 4.84
CA LYS A 169 8.32 -1.14 6.30
C LYS A 169 8.70 -2.56 6.68
N THR A 170 9.81 -2.68 7.40
CA THR A 170 10.20 -3.92 8.09
C THR A 170 10.09 -3.75 9.60
N MET A 171 9.44 -4.70 10.26
CA MET A 171 9.31 -4.80 11.70
C MET A 171 10.17 -5.97 12.23
N PRO A 172 10.68 -5.89 13.47
CA PRO A 172 11.48 -6.98 14.03
C PRO A 172 10.72 -8.30 14.18
N VAL A 173 9.40 -8.21 14.34
CA VAL A 173 8.50 -9.35 14.52
C VAL A 173 7.16 -9.08 13.87
N GLY A 174 6.55 -10.14 13.34
CA GLY A 174 5.14 -10.20 12.96
C GLY A 174 4.61 -11.61 13.20
N PHE A 175 3.29 -11.78 13.13
CA PHE A 175 2.61 -13.04 13.35
C PHE A 175 1.79 -13.38 12.12
N GLN A 176 1.96 -14.58 11.59
CA GLN A 176 1.20 -15.09 10.47
C GLN A 176 0.36 -16.28 10.92
N VAL A 177 -0.88 -16.35 10.46
CA VAL A 177 -1.65 -17.60 10.42
C VAL A 177 -1.99 -17.93 8.98
N ARG A 178 -1.61 -19.15 8.59
CA ARG A 178 -1.98 -19.74 7.31
C ARG A 178 -3.02 -20.82 7.57
N TYR A 179 -4.13 -20.80 6.86
CA TYR A 179 -5.22 -21.77 7.06
C TYR A 179 -5.95 -22.06 5.77
N ARG A 180 -6.74 -23.14 5.76
CA ARG A 180 -7.58 -23.49 4.60
C ARG A 180 -9.06 -23.28 4.90
N SER A 181 -9.81 -22.83 3.89
CA SER A 181 -11.27 -22.86 3.96
C SER A 181 -11.90 -23.28 2.63
N THR A 182 -13.05 -23.92 2.70
CA THR A 182 -13.89 -24.25 1.54
C THR A 182 -15.06 -23.29 1.46
N ARG A 183 -15.71 -23.18 0.29
CA ARG A 183 -16.94 -22.39 0.17
C ARG A 183 -18.02 -22.95 1.09
N GLY A 184 -18.64 -22.08 1.88
CA GLY A 184 -19.89 -22.39 2.57
C GLY A 184 -20.98 -22.76 1.57
N LYS A 185 -21.84 -23.71 1.93
CA LYS A 185 -23.04 -24.04 1.16
C LYS A 185 -24.07 -22.92 1.24
#